data_AF-A0A7W2N324-F1
#
_entry.id   AF-A0A7W2N324-F1
#
_cell.length_a   1.000
_cell.length_b   1.000
_cell.length_c   1.000
_cell.angle_alpha   90.00
_cell.angle_beta   90.00
_cell.angle_gamma   90.00
#
_symmetry.space_group_name_H-M   'P 1'
#
loop_
_entity.id
_entity.type
_entity.pdbx_description
1 polymer ?
#
loop_
_entity_poly.entity_id
_entity_poly.type
_entity_poly.pdbx_seq_one_letter_code
_entity_poly.pdbx_strand_id
1 'polypeptide(L)'
;MLNIDSFLRRLGKPNHPGWLLVAVDCRNTKQLYLLTNGGLGNINCAPIDQYPAEIKACAQKMICDGVLYMKPNEYPLNIGAGKSVMAYFYQPNETLLKDKPKLYFSSIFIGWQHTHQVTDKKAAVLLSLSEQDFAKFREDKLEITQALLEKLHETTGLTKQVWLKLFTKHQSRRQT
;
A
#
# COMPACT_ATOMS: atom_id res chain seq x y z
N MET A 1 3.84 14.09 -5.59
CA MET A 1 2.55 14.41 -6.25
C MET A 1 2.10 13.17 -7.02
N LEU A 2 0.82 12.82 -6.99
CA LEU A 2 0.28 11.69 -7.76
C LEU A 2 0.07 12.12 -9.21
N ASN A 3 0.57 11.34 -10.16
CA ASN A 3 0.38 11.49 -11.61
C ASN A 3 -0.11 10.16 -12.21
N ILE A 4 -0.44 10.12 -13.50
CA ILE A 4 -0.98 8.92 -14.16
C ILE A 4 -0.06 7.71 -14.01
N ASP A 5 1.24 7.85 -14.28
CA ASP A 5 2.18 6.72 -14.20
C ASP A 5 2.28 6.14 -12.79
N SER A 6 2.39 7.02 -11.78
CA SER A 6 2.44 6.60 -10.39
C SER A 6 1.11 6.04 -9.90
N PHE A 7 -0.02 6.53 -10.40
CA PHE A 7 -1.35 6.00 -10.13
C PHE A 7 -1.51 4.57 -10.66
N LEU A 8 -1.23 4.35 -11.94
CA LEU A 8 -1.30 3.02 -12.58
C LEU A 8 -0.33 2.03 -11.94
N ARG A 9 0.91 2.47 -11.68
CA ARG A 9 1.91 1.65 -10.99
C ARG A 9 1.44 1.22 -9.60
N ARG A 10 0.81 2.12 -8.84
CA ARG A 10 0.34 1.83 -7.49
C ARG A 10 -0.89 0.93 -7.52
N LEU A 11 -1.85 1.14 -8.42
CA LEU A 11 -3.00 0.24 -8.61
C LEU A 11 -2.56 -1.20 -8.87
N GLY A 12 -1.54 -1.38 -9.71
CA GLY A 12 -1.01 -2.69 -10.11
C GLY A 12 -0.20 -3.44 -9.05
N LYS A 13 -0.05 -2.91 -7.82
CA LYS A 13 0.76 -3.51 -6.75
C LYS A 13 -0.09 -3.90 -5.53
N PRO A 14 -0.96 -4.92 -5.63
CA PRO A 14 -1.72 -5.39 -4.47
C PRO A 14 -0.79 -5.77 -3.32
N ASN A 15 -1.21 -5.45 -2.09
CA ASN A 15 -0.48 -5.69 -0.84
C ASN A 15 0.86 -4.94 -0.66
N HIS A 16 1.29 -4.15 -1.63
CA HIS A 16 2.48 -3.31 -1.50
C HIS A 16 2.24 -2.17 -0.49
N PRO A 17 3.24 -1.72 0.27
CA PRO A 17 3.04 -0.65 1.25
C PRO A 17 2.55 0.67 0.65
N GLY A 18 2.90 0.90 -0.62
CA GLY A 18 2.42 2.02 -1.43
C GLY A 18 1.19 1.71 -2.30
N TRP A 19 0.48 0.61 -2.07
CA TRP A 19 -0.73 0.27 -2.81
C TRP A 19 -1.76 1.40 -2.71
N LEU A 20 -2.56 1.52 -3.77
CA LEU A 20 -3.62 2.48 -3.91
C LEU A 20 -4.83 1.75 -4.48
N LEU A 21 -6.02 2.09 -3.99
CA LEU A 21 -7.28 1.60 -4.51
C LEU A 21 -8.19 2.77 -4.90
N VAL A 22 -9.04 2.55 -5.88
CA VAL A 22 -10.18 3.42 -6.17
C VAL A 22 -11.38 2.87 -5.43
N ALA A 23 -12.19 3.72 -4.84
CA ALA A 23 -13.44 3.33 -4.21
C ALA A 23 -14.57 4.26 -4.60
N VAL A 24 -15.81 3.80 -4.48
CA VAL A 24 -17.02 4.59 -4.72
C VAL A 24 -17.85 4.69 -3.46
N ASP A 25 -18.49 5.83 -3.25
CA ASP A 25 -19.43 6.02 -2.15
C ASP A 25 -20.62 5.07 -2.27
N CYS A 26 -20.97 4.37 -1.17
CA CYS A 26 -22.13 3.48 -1.14
C CYS A 26 -23.46 4.22 -1.34
N ARG A 27 -23.52 5.52 -1.05
CA ARG A 27 -24.74 6.34 -1.14
C ARG A 27 -24.72 7.30 -2.33
N ASN A 28 -23.56 7.52 -2.95
CA ASN A 28 -23.40 8.38 -4.11
C ASN A 28 -22.42 7.77 -5.12
N THR A 29 -22.95 7.02 -6.07
CA THR A 29 -22.15 6.31 -7.08
C THR A 29 -21.32 7.22 -7.99
N LYS A 30 -21.55 8.54 -7.97
CA LYS A 30 -20.76 9.53 -8.72
C LYS A 30 -19.51 9.99 -7.95
N GLN A 31 -19.46 9.80 -6.63
CA GLN A 31 -18.34 10.19 -5.81
C GLN A 31 -17.33 9.04 -5.72
N LEU A 32 -16.15 9.28 -6.28
CA LEU A 32 -15.00 8.38 -6.15
C LEU A 32 -14.03 8.88 -5.08
N TYR A 33 -13.29 7.95 -4.51
CA TYR A 33 -12.24 8.17 -3.53
C TYR A 33 -10.98 7.41 -3.91
N LEU A 34 -9.84 7.92 -3.46
CA LEU A 34 -8.58 7.17 -3.44
C LEU A 34 -8.33 6.68 -2.02
N LEU A 35 -8.11 5.38 -1.90
CA LEU A 35 -7.71 4.72 -0.65
C LEU A 35 -6.22 4.43 -0.69
N THR A 36 -5.51 4.84 0.35
CA THR A 36 -4.07 4.59 0.50
C THR A 36 -3.74 4.17 1.93
N ASN A 37 -2.55 3.59 2.13
CA ASN A 37 -2.06 3.27 3.46
C ASN A 37 -1.96 4.55 4.32
N GLY A 38 -2.77 4.64 5.37
CA GLY A 38 -2.78 5.76 6.32
C GLY A 38 -1.87 5.55 7.52
N GLY A 39 -1.12 4.45 7.54
CA GLY A 39 -0.29 4.03 8.65
C GLY A 39 -0.83 2.79 9.35
N LEU A 40 -0.29 2.49 10.53
CA LEU A 40 -0.69 1.30 11.29
C LEU A 40 -2.19 1.33 11.62
N GLY A 41 -2.92 0.36 11.10
CA GLY A 41 -4.36 0.18 11.32
C GLY A 41 -5.27 1.21 10.64
N ASN A 42 -4.73 2.09 9.80
CA ASN A 42 -5.47 3.20 9.21
C ASN A 42 -5.43 3.18 7.68
N ILE A 43 -6.55 3.56 7.06
CA ILE A 43 -6.65 3.82 5.62
C ILE A 43 -6.89 5.32 5.45
N ASN A 44 -6.05 5.96 4.65
CA ASN A 44 -6.34 7.31 4.18
C ASN A 44 -7.37 7.21 3.07
N CYS A 45 -8.49 7.91 3.23
CA CYS A 45 -9.54 8.02 2.24
C CYS A 45 -9.73 9.49 1.88
N ALA A 46 -9.51 9.85 0.62
CA ALA A 46 -9.68 11.21 0.12
C ALA A 46 -10.54 11.21 -1.15
N PRO A 47 -11.47 12.18 -1.29
CA PRO A 47 -12.21 12.37 -2.55
C PRO A 47 -11.25 12.47 -3.73
N ILE A 48 -11.55 11.77 -4.83
CA ILE A 48 -10.67 11.77 -6.01
C ILE A 48 -10.49 13.17 -6.60
N ASP A 49 -11.45 14.07 -6.36
CA ASP A 49 -11.45 15.45 -6.82
C ASP A 49 -10.36 16.32 -6.18
N GLN A 50 -9.70 15.84 -5.13
CA GLN A 50 -8.52 16.48 -4.53
C GLN A 50 -7.22 16.20 -5.31
N TYR A 51 -7.28 15.37 -6.35
CA TYR A 51 -6.15 14.97 -7.18
C TYR A 51 -6.31 15.54 -8.61
N PRO A 52 -5.25 15.53 -9.43
CA PRO A 52 -5.35 15.99 -10.82
C PRO A 52 -6.52 15.32 -11.57
N ALA A 53 -7.26 16.09 -12.35
CA ALA A 53 -8.48 15.64 -13.03
C ALA A 53 -8.26 14.40 -13.93
N GLU A 54 -7.06 14.28 -14.49
CA GLU A 54 -6.64 13.11 -15.28
C GLU A 54 -6.76 11.79 -14.51
N ILE A 55 -6.49 11.79 -13.19
CA ILE A 55 -6.61 10.59 -12.35
C ILE A 55 -8.06 10.13 -12.28
N LYS A 56 -9.00 11.08 -12.10
CA LYS A 56 -10.43 10.78 -12.09
C LYS A 56 -10.90 10.24 -13.44
N ALA A 57 -10.52 10.90 -14.53
CA ALA A 57 -10.86 10.47 -15.88
C ALA A 57 -10.32 9.06 -16.18
N CYS A 58 -9.07 8.79 -15.79
CA CYS A 58 -8.45 7.48 -15.92
C CYS A 58 -9.19 6.41 -15.11
N ALA A 59 -9.48 6.67 -13.83
CA ALA A 59 -10.21 5.74 -12.97
C ALA A 59 -11.61 5.42 -13.53
N GLN A 60 -12.35 6.43 -13.98
CA GLN A 60 -13.67 6.26 -14.60
C GLN A 60 -13.58 5.41 -15.87
N LYS A 61 -12.64 5.69 -16.76
CA LYS A 61 -12.40 4.88 -17.96
C LYS A 61 -12.12 3.43 -17.61
N MET A 62 -11.21 3.17 -16.66
CA MET A 62 -10.88 1.81 -16.22
C MET A 62 -12.06 1.06 -15.60
N ILE A 63 -12.99 1.75 -14.92
CA ILE A 63 -14.23 1.16 -14.42
C ILE A 63 -15.16 0.80 -15.58
N CYS A 64 -15.35 1.71 -16.54
CA CYS A 64 -16.17 1.46 -17.73
C CYS A 64 -15.62 0.31 -18.58
N ASP A 65 -14.30 0.23 -18.71
CA ASP A 65 -13.60 -0.82 -19.46
C ASP A 65 -13.53 -2.16 -18.69
N GLY A 66 -14.04 -2.23 -17.45
CA GLY A 66 -14.01 -3.43 -16.60
C GLY A 66 -12.64 -3.79 -16.02
N VAL A 67 -11.62 -2.95 -16.25
CA VAL A 67 -10.25 -3.14 -15.71
C VAL A 67 -10.22 -2.94 -14.20
N LEU A 68 -11.05 -2.01 -13.69
CA LEU A 68 -11.35 -1.86 -12.27
C LEU A 68 -12.72 -2.49 -11.99
N TYR A 69 -12.75 -3.51 -11.15
CA TYR A 69 -13.95 -4.29 -10.87
C TYR A 69 -14.19 -4.45 -9.36
N MET A 70 -15.45 -4.61 -8.97
CA MET A 70 -15.78 -4.99 -7.60
C MET A 70 -15.77 -6.50 -7.48
N LYS A 71 -15.16 -7.02 -6.41
CA LYS A 71 -15.22 -8.45 -6.13
C LYS A 71 -16.64 -8.82 -5.66
N PRO A 72 -17.13 -10.01 -6.03
CA PRO A 72 -18.35 -10.55 -5.43
C PRO A 72 -18.19 -10.62 -3.91
N ASN A 73 -19.23 -10.23 -3.16
CA ASN A 73 -19.28 -10.26 -1.70
C ASN A 73 -18.25 -9.35 -1.00
N GLU A 74 -17.71 -8.34 -1.68
CA GLU A 74 -16.88 -7.33 -1.02
C GLU A 74 -17.72 -6.53 -0.02
N TYR A 75 -17.20 -6.32 1.18
CA TYR A 75 -17.89 -5.56 2.22
C TYR A 75 -17.54 -4.07 2.12
N PRO A 76 -18.51 -3.16 2.34
CA PRO A 76 -18.23 -1.73 2.42
C PRO A 76 -17.21 -1.41 3.51
N LEU A 77 -16.23 -0.58 3.17
CA LEU A 77 -15.26 -0.04 4.13
C LEU A 77 -15.86 1.21 4.79
N ASN A 78 -15.90 1.23 6.12
CA ASN A 78 -16.30 2.43 6.86
C ASN A 78 -15.15 3.44 6.86
N ILE A 79 -15.43 4.66 6.40
CA ILE A 79 -14.45 5.74 6.27
C ILE A 79 -14.70 6.88 7.28
N GLY A 80 -15.50 6.61 8.31
CA GLY A 80 -15.90 7.58 9.33
C GLY A 80 -17.15 8.39 8.96
N ALA A 81 -17.67 9.15 9.92
CA ALA A 81 -18.85 10.02 9.77
C ALA A 81 -20.10 9.32 9.18
N GLY A 82 -20.25 8.02 9.42
CA GLY A 82 -21.36 7.22 8.89
C GLY A 82 -21.31 6.98 7.38
N LYS A 83 -20.18 7.27 6.72
CA LYS A 83 -19.94 7.00 5.30
C LYS A 83 -19.26 5.66 5.11
N SER A 84 -19.63 4.99 4.03
CA SER A 84 -19.00 3.75 3.60
C SER A 84 -18.70 3.79 2.12
N VAL A 85 -17.64 3.08 1.71
CA VAL A 85 -17.21 3.01 0.32
C VAL A 85 -17.00 1.56 -0.11
N MET A 86 -17.24 1.28 -1.39
CA MET A 86 -16.91 0.00 -2.02
C MET A 86 -15.63 0.14 -2.83
N ALA A 87 -14.65 -0.74 -2.57
CA ALA A 87 -13.37 -0.71 -3.29
C ALA A 87 -13.47 -1.42 -4.64
N TYR A 88 -12.89 -0.79 -5.66
CA TYR A 88 -12.57 -1.43 -6.93
C TYR A 88 -11.17 -2.04 -6.85
N PHE A 89 -11.05 -3.26 -7.34
CA PHE A 89 -9.80 -3.97 -7.49
C PHE A 89 -9.35 -3.89 -8.94
N TYR A 90 -8.06 -3.68 -9.11
CA TYR A 90 -7.42 -3.74 -10.42
C TYR A 90 -7.30 -5.21 -10.83
N GLN A 91 -7.88 -5.56 -11.98
CA GLN A 91 -7.65 -6.85 -12.64
C GLN A 91 -6.34 -6.75 -13.41
N PRO A 92 -5.25 -7.37 -12.94
CA PRO A 92 -4.03 -7.44 -13.73
C PRO A 92 -4.27 -8.46 -14.85
N ASN A 93 -3.60 -8.29 -15.99
CA ASN A 93 -3.38 -9.41 -16.89
C ASN A 93 -2.84 -10.60 -16.06
N GLU A 94 -3.51 -11.75 -16.14
CA GLU A 94 -3.33 -12.91 -15.24
C GLU A 94 -1.88 -13.40 -15.11
N THR A 95 -1.03 -13.06 -16.08
CA THR A 95 0.40 -13.34 -16.10
C THR A 95 1.22 -12.66 -14.99
N LEU A 96 0.72 -11.58 -14.36
CA LEU A 96 1.48 -10.79 -13.37
C LEU A 96 1.14 -11.07 -11.90
N LEU A 97 0.22 -12.00 -11.62
CA LEU A 97 -0.29 -12.24 -10.26
C LEU A 97 0.26 -13.48 -9.56
N LYS A 98 0.89 -14.41 -10.28
CA LYS A 98 1.27 -15.71 -9.72
C LYS A 98 2.30 -15.62 -8.58
N ASP A 99 3.12 -14.56 -8.55
CA ASP A 99 4.26 -14.46 -7.61
C ASP A 99 4.19 -13.28 -6.63
N LYS A 100 3.03 -12.60 -6.47
CA LYS A 100 3.01 -11.42 -5.57
C LYS A 100 2.92 -11.84 -4.10
N PRO A 101 3.83 -11.35 -3.23
CA PRO A 101 3.81 -11.70 -1.82
C PRO A 101 2.48 -11.28 -1.18
N LYS A 102 1.90 -12.19 -0.37
CA LYS A 102 0.67 -11.92 0.41
C LYS A 102 0.82 -10.75 1.37
N LEU A 103 2.06 -10.38 1.73
CA LEU A 103 2.40 -9.23 2.56
C LEU A 103 3.89 -8.92 2.38
N TYR A 104 4.23 -7.66 2.12
CA TYR A 104 5.63 -7.22 2.08
C TYR A 104 6.21 -7.15 3.50
N PHE A 105 7.46 -7.57 3.69
CA PHE A 105 8.14 -7.49 4.98
C PHE A 105 8.21 -6.04 5.48
N SER A 106 8.50 -5.12 4.56
CA SER A 106 8.56 -3.67 4.85
C SER A 106 7.23 -3.04 5.25
N SER A 107 6.07 -3.68 5.01
CA SER A 107 4.73 -3.09 5.24
C SER A 107 4.53 -2.53 6.64
N ILE A 108 5.02 -3.21 7.67
CA ILE A 108 4.86 -2.76 9.07
C ILE A 108 5.67 -1.48 9.31
N PHE A 109 6.91 -1.42 8.81
CA PHE A 109 7.74 -0.24 8.97
C PHE A 109 7.17 0.94 8.19
N ILE A 110 6.71 0.72 6.96
CA ILE A 110 6.09 1.79 6.16
C ILE A 110 4.78 2.27 6.79
N GLY A 111 4.01 1.38 7.41
CA GLY A 111 2.87 1.76 8.24
C GLY A 111 3.29 2.67 9.40
N TRP A 112 4.32 2.29 10.15
CA TRP A 112 4.88 3.13 11.22
C TRP A 112 5.34 4.49 10.70
N GLN A 113 6.04 4.51 9.56
CA GLN A 113 6.54 5.71 8.90
C GLN A 113 5.39 6.70 8.61
N HIS A 114 4.28 6.21 8.03
CA HIS A 114 3.11 7.04 7.74
C HIS A 114 2.43 7.56 9.00
N THR A 115 2.25 6.71 10.03
CA THR A 115 1.69 7.13 11.32
C THR A 115 2.49 8.27 11.96
N HIS A 116 3.81 8.26 11.81
CA HIS A 116 4.70 9.28 12.38
C HIS A 116 5.09 10.39 11.39
N GLN A 117 4.45 10.43 10.20
CA GLN A 117 4.69 11.42 9.15
C GLN A 117 6.18 11.56 8.76
N VAL A 118 6.91 10.44 8.78
CA VAL A 118 8.33 10.38 8.45
C VAL A 118 8.51 10.30 6.93
N THR A 119 9.37 11.14 6.35
CA THR A 119 9.68 11.09 4.91
C THR A 119 10.56 9.90 4.56
N ASP A 120 10.54 9.44 3.31
CA ASP A 120 11.40 8.33 2.85
C ASP A 120 12.89 8.60 3.12
N LYS A 121 13.34 9.84 2.90
CA LYS A 121 14.71 10.26 3.19
C LYS A 121 15.06 10.13 4.67
N LYS A 122 14.16 10.59 5.56
CA LYS A 122 14.37 10.48 7.01
C LYS A 122 14.29 9.02 7.46
N ALA A 123 13.40 8.23 6.89
CA ALA A 123 13.27 6.80 7.16
C ALA A 123 14.53 6.02 6.77
N ALA A 124 15.13 6.31 5.61
CA ALA A 124 16.39 5.73 5.19
C ALA A 124 17.52 6.02 6.21
N VAL A 125 17.61 7.27 6.68
CA VAL A 125 18.58 7.67 7.73
C VAL A 125 18.32 6.91 9.04
N LEU A 126 17.08 6.81 9.49
CA LEU A 126 16.73 6.07 10.72
C LEU A 126 17.13 4.59 10.64
N LEU A 127 16.96 3.98 9.48
CA LEU A 127 17.37 2.58 9.24
C LEU A 127 18.85 2.42 8.89
N SER A 128 19.63 3.52 8.87
CA SER A 128 21.03 3.51 8.45
C SER A 128 21.23 2.92 7.04
N LEU A 129 20.30 3.22 6.14
CA LEU A 129 20.29 2.78 4.75
C LEU A 129 20.55 3.95 3.80
N SER A 130 21.17 3.67 2.66
CA SER A 130 21.15 4.60 1.52
C SER A 130 19.72 4.76 0.98
N GLU A 131 19.44 5.84 0.26
CA GLU A 131 18.12 6.02 -0.39
C GLU A 131 17.83 4.86 -1.38
N GLN A 132 18.86 4.36 -2.06
CA GLN A 132 18.74 3.22 -2.97
C GLN A 132 18.41 1.93 -2.23
N ASP A 133 19.05 1.66 -1.10
CA ASP A 133 18.78 0.45 -0.31
C ASP A 133 17.45 0.54 0.41
N PHE A 134 17.04 1.74 0.84
CA PHE A 134 15.68 1.95 1.33
C PHE A 134 14.63 1.68 0.25
N ALA A 135 14.87 2.10 -1.00
CA ALA A 135 13.99 1.76 -2.12
C ALA A 135 13.94 0.25 -2.37
N LYS A 136 15.07 -0.47 -2.28
CA LYS A 136 15.08 -1.94 -2.34
C LYS A 136 14.33 -2.56 -1.17
N PHE A 137 14.47 -2.02 0.05
CA PHE A 137 13.77 -2.49 1.24
C PHE A 137 12.26 -2.41 1.09
N ARG A 138 11.74 -1.28 0.57
CA ARG A 138 10.31 -1.10 0.29
C ARG A 138 9.73 -2.14 -0.68
N GLU A 139 10.55 -2.60 -1.61
CA GLU A 139 10.18 -3.60 -2.62
C GLU A 139 10.55 -5.03 -2.19
N ASP A 140 10.97 -5.22 -0.93
CA ASP A 140 11.54 -6.46 -0.36
C ASP A 140 12.70 -7.07 -1.19
N LYS A 141 13.45 -6.23 -1.89
CA LYS A 141 14.64 -6.61 -2.68
C LYS A 141 15.94 -6.43 -1.91
N LEU A 142 15.88 -5.90 -0.69
CA LEU A 142 17.04 -5.76 0.18
C LEU A 142 17.21 -7.03 1.03
N GLU A 143 18.44 -7.50 1.16
CA GLU A 143 18.78 -8.55 2.11
C GLU A 143 18.57 -8.03 3.54
N ILE A 144 17.82 -8.78 4.35
CA ILE A 144 17.51 -8.38 5.72
C ILE A 144 18.60 -8.91 6.65
N THR A 145 19.45 -7.99 7.14
CA THR A 145 20.54 -8.30 8.05
C THR A 145 20.11 -8.18 9.51
N GLN A 146 20.89 -8.77 10.41
CA GLN A 146 20.67 -8.65 11.85
C GLN A 146 20.77 -7.19 12.34
N ALA A 147 21.65 -6.39 11.72
CA ALA A 147 21.78 -4.96 12.00
C ALA A 147 20.53 -4.17 11.58
N LEU A 148 19.94 -4.49 10.43
CA LEU A 148 18.69 -3.87 9.99
C LEU A 148 17.53 -4.20 10.93
N LEU A 149 17.43 -5.45 11.40
CA LEU A 149 16.43 -5.85 12.40
C LEU A 149 16.59 -5.08 13.72
N GLU A 150 17.82 -4.81 14.13
CA GLU A 150 18.09 -3.98 15.32
C GLU A 150 17.63 -2.54 15.11
N LYS A 151 17.96 -1.94 13.96
CA LYS A 151 17.51 -0.58 13.62
C LYS A 151 15.99 -0.46 13.54
N LEU A 152 15.32 -1.48 13.00
CA LEU A 152 13.86 -1.54 12.96
C LEU A 152 13.27 -1.59 14.37
N HIS A 153 13.85 -2.36 15.28
CA HIS A 153 13.45 -2.40 16.69
C HIS A 153 13.66 -1.04 17.37
N GLU A 154 14.87 -0.48 17.30
CA GLU A 154 15.24 0.80 17.91
C GLU A 154 14.34 1.94 17.42
N THR A 155 14.06 1.98 16.12
CA THR A 155 13.30 3.07 15.49
C THR A 155 11.81 2.99 15.82
N THR A 156 11.22 1.79 15.77
CA THR A 156 9.77 1.62 15.87
C THR A 156 9.27 1.35 17.28
N GLY A 157 10.15 0.99 18.20
CA GLY A 157 9.80 0.52 19.55
C GLY A 157 9.16 -0.88 19.57
N LEU A 158 8.92 -1.50 18.42
CA LEU A 158 8.44 -2.88 18.32
C LEU A 158 9.55 -3.85 18.70
N THR A 159 9.24 -4.91 19.46
CA THR A 159 10.27 -5.84 19.94
C THR A 159 10.99 -6.54 18.79
N LYS A 160 12.27 -6.85 18.99
CA LYS A 160 13.08 -7.63 18.05
C LYS A 160 12.44 -8.96 17.66
N GLN A 161 11.75 -9.62 18.59
CA GLN A 161 11.01 -10.86 18.31
C GLN A 161 9.87 -10.67 17.32
N VAL A 162 9.18 -9.52 17.32
CA VAL A 162 8.14 -9.22 16.32
C VAL A 162 8.76 -9.15 14.93
N TRP A 163 9.87 -8.44 14.78
CA TRP A 163 10.58 -8.33 13.50
C TRP A 163 11.12 -9.66 13.00
N LEU A 164 11.68 -10.48 13.89
CA LEU A 164 12.12 -11.84 13.55
C LEU A 164 10.96 -12.72 13.07
N LYS A 165 9.82 -12.73 13.79
CA LYS A 165 8.63 -13.49 13.39
C LYS A 165 8.10 -13.05 12.03
N LEU A 166 8.04 -11.74 11.77
CA LEU A 166 7.65 -11.19 10.47
C LEU A 166 8.61 -11.64 9.36
N PHE A 167 9.91 -11.61 9.64
CA PHE A 167 10.94 -12.02 8.70
C PHE A 167 10.85 -13.51 8.37
N THR A 168 10.78 -14.40 9.37
CA THR A 168 10.62 -15.85 9.18
C THR A 168 9.34 -16.17 8.39
N LYS A 169 8.22 -15.52 8.71
CA LYS A 169 6.95 -15.67 7.99
C LYS A 169 7.04 -15.18 6.54
N HIS A 170 7.83 -14.15 6.28
CA HIS A 170 8.06 -13.66 4.93
C HIS A 170 8.96 -14.60 4.13
N GLN A 171 10.01 -15.18 4.73
CA GLN A 171 10.89 -16.16 4.09
C GLN A 171 10.15 -17.45 3.71
N SER A 172 9.33 -18.00 4.62
CA SER A 172 8.58 -19.25 4.33
C SER A 172 7.60 -19.11 3.17
N ARG A 173 7.09 -17.90 2.91
CA ARG A 173 6.18 -17.58 1.80
C ARG A 173 6.87 -17.35 0.46
N ARG A 174 8.20 -17.21 0.43
CA ARG A 174 8.99 -17.11 -0.81
C ARG A 174 9.40 -18.46 -1.38
N GLN A 175 9.27 -19.53 -0.58
CA GLN A 175 9.67 -20.89 -0.95
C GLN A 175 8.49 -21.74 -1.44
N THR A 176 7.27 -21.19 -1.44
CA THR A 176 6.01 -21.82 -1.87
C THR A 176 5.42 -21.07 -3.04
#